data_AF-A0A7U8GFX0-F1
#
_entry.id   AF-A0A7U8GFX0-F1
#
_cell.length_a   1.000
_cell.length_b   1.000
_cell.length_c   1.000
_cell.angle_alpha   90.00
_cell.angle_beta   90.00
_cell.angle_gamma   90.00
#
_symmetry.space_group_name_H-M   'P 1'
#
loop_
_entity.id
_entity.type
_entity.pdbx_description
1 polymer ?
#
loop_
_entity_poly.entity_id
_entity_poly.type
_entity_poly.pdbx_seq_one_letter_code
_entity_poly.pdbx_strand_id
1 'polypeptide(L)'
;MNLFSPNLKRNDLIKFSKENHHKKITINVFRNHSFEVISSILNAFLSFSRLKAEFNISSYDDSLSYDNFQKADLNIIFIDLNNYKKNVDDFIKEKIQELSSISNAPIITLLLGDTSLKEYSICKILKPFLDENLIIDDSNFEINASRLSNKACVKLAQILGLKILPSFLQPTLKAIIIDLDNTLYQGILGEDGIENLALSNNHKALQSELLNLKNQGFLLAIASKNEEKDVKKLFSQRKDFLLQLDDFSIIKANWKSKDENIKEIVNFFNIAFDSVLFIDDNIAEIENVSHLHINTLLADENSAYSLKLYPRLLKISFSKEDELRSADIKANLQRQELGKLSPKEYFEKLQICLKFHINHADELERISQLLNKTNQFISNYSRLSFKECEEFIQKHAILTISMSDKLSDSGIIAIFVAYKDETNLIIKDLCISCRALGRKLEKIMLYKAIELLHLHFNTKECILYFQKGERNMPFLEFLYSLNANIKENFALIQKEMINYEGLIIES
;
A
#
# COMPACT_ATOMS: atom_id res chain seq x y z
N MET A 1 -19.81 -17.03 1.44
CA MET A 1 -19.56 -17.30 0.00
C MET A 1 -18.07 -17.14 -0.25
N ASN A 2 -17.39 -18.09 -0.91
CA ASN A 2 -15.97 -17.91 -1.28
C ASN A 2 -15.87 -17.01 -2.51
N LEU A 3 -15.57 -15.72 -2.30
CA LEU A 3 -15.47 -14.72 -3.36
C LEU A 3 -14.22 -14.89 -4.26
N PHE A 4 -13.25 -15.70 -3.83
CA PHE A 4 -12.07 -16.04 -4.62
C PHE A 4 -12.27 -17.29 -5.49
N SER A 5 -13.47 -17.89 -5.50
CA SER A 5 -13.76 -18.98 -6.42
C SER A 5 -13.60 -18.51 -7.88
N PRO A 6 -12.96 -19.31 -8.76
CA PRO A 6 -12.91 -19.00 -10.19
C PRO A 6 -14.30 -19.14 -10.85
N ASN A 7 -15.18 -19.96 -10.26
CA ASN A 7 -16.49 -20.33 -10.79
C ASN A 7 -17.62 -19.75 -9.92
N LEU A 8 -17.96 -18.49 -10.16
CA LEU A 8 -19.02 -17.77 -9.44
C LEU A 8 -20.27 -17.63 -10.31
N LYS A 9 -21.44 -17.88 -9.73
CA LYS A 9 -22.74 -17.63 -10.38
C LYS A 9 -23.22 -16.22 -10.05
N ARG A 10 -23.67 -15.50 -11.07
CA ARG A 10 -24.16 -14.11 -10.94
C ARG A 10 -25.32 -13.98 -9.94
N ASN A 11 -26.27 -14.91 -9.95
CA ASN A 11 -27.45 -14.83 -9.07
C ASN A 11 -27.08 -14.86 -7.58
N ASP A 12 -26.08 -15.66 -7.22
CA ASP A 12 -25.59 -15.74 -5.84
C ASP A 12 -24.93 -14.43 -5.40
N LEU A 13 -24.18 -13.80 -6.31
CA LEU A 13 -23.54 -12.50 -6.07
C LEU A 13 -24.56 -11.37 -5.91
N ILE A 14 -25.64 -11.35 -6.70
CA ILE A 14 -26.71 -10.34 -6.58
C ILE A 14 -27.40 -10.43 -5.21
N LYS A 15 -27.59 -11.65 -4.69
CA LYS A 15 -28.19 -11.83 -3.37
C LYS A 15 -27.26 -11.30 -2.28
N PHE A 16 -25.99 -11.68 -2.33
CA PHE A 16 -24.97 -11.28 -1.37
C PHE A 16 -24.68 -9.77 -1.38
N SER A 17 -24.79 -9.09 -2.53
CA SER A 17 -24.51 -7.65 -2.63
C SER A 17 -25.51 -6.76 -1.87
N LYS A 18 -26.70 -7.27 -1.55
CA LYS A 18 -27.77 -6.52 -0.86
C LYS A 18 -27.63 -6.52 0.67
N GLU A 19 -26.93 -7.49 1.25
CA GLU A 19 -26.97 -7.80 2.68
C GLU A 19 -25.94 -7.00 3.53
N ASN A 20 -25.20 -6.07 2.91
CA ASN A 20 -24.00 -5.49 3.52
C ASN A 20 -24.17 -4.04 4.04
N HIS A 21 -23.83 -3.83 5.31
CA HIS A 21 -23.72 -2.52 5.99
C HIS A 21 -22.24 -2.09 6.13
N HIS A 22 -21.59 -1.81 5.02
CA HIS A 22 -20.17 -1.43 4.98
C HIS A 22 -19.96 0.07 4.75
N LYS A 23 -18.71 0.53 4.89
CA LYS A 23 -18.33 1.92 4.58
C LYS A 23 -18.76 2.25 3.16
N LYS A 24 -19.61 3.27 3.03
CA LYS A 24 -20.08 3.77 1.75
C LYS A 24 -18.97 4.54 1.05
N ILE A 25 -18.85 4.31 -0.26
CA ILE A 25 -18.02 5.09 -1.17
C ILE A 25 -18.85 5.48 -2.39
N THR A 26 -18.56 6.61 -3.00
CA THR A 26 -19.20 7.05 -4.24
C THR A 26 -18.26 6.84 -5.42
N ILE A 27 -18.78 6.26 -6.51
CA ILE A 27 -18.00 5.98 -7.72
C ILE A 27 -18.74 6.57 -8.92
N ASN A 28 -18.10 7.49 -9.64
CA ASN A 28 -18.60 7.95 -10.94
C ASN A 28 -18.19 6.97 -12.04
N VAL A 29 -19.08 6.70 -12.99
CA VAL A 29 -18.79 5.87 -14.17
C VAL A 29 -19.15 6.64 -15.44
N PHE A 30 -18.13 7.11 -16.14
CA PHE A 30 -18.22 7.77 -17.45
C PHE A 30 -18.06 6.74 -18.55
N ARG A 31 -19.04 6.60 -19.45
CA ARG A 31 -19.11 5.42 -20.32
C ARG A 31 -19.78 5.67 -21.67
N ASN A 32 -19.46 4.79 -22.61
CA ASN A 32 -20.26 4.53 -23.82
C ASN A 32 -20.67 3.05 -23.93
N HIS A 33 -20.51 2.29 -22.84
CA HIS A 33 -20.70 0.85 -22.76
C HIS A 33 -21.49 0.48 -21.49
N SER A 34 -22.31 -0.58 -21.54
CA SER A 34 -23.10 -1.04 -20.39
C SER A 34 -22.23 -1.46 -19.22
N PHE A 35 -22.50 -0.86 -18.05
CA PHE A 35 -21.81 -1.16 -16.78
C PHE A 35 -22.74 -1.81 -15.75
N GLU A 36 -24.04 -1.89 -16.04
CA GLU A 36 -25.09 -2.33 -15.12
C GLU A 36 -24.90 -3.78 -14.65
N VAL A 37 -24.42 -4.67 -15.53
CA VAL A 37 -24.11 -6.05 -15.16
C VAL A 37 -23.01 -6.09 -14.11
N ILE A 38 -21.95 -5.28 -14.27
CA ILE A 38 -20.80 -5.22 -13.36
C ILE A 38 -21.23 -4.57 -12.04
N SER A 39 -21.86 -3.39 -12.09
CA SER A 39 -22.26 -2.65 -10.88
C SER A 39 -23.25 -3.43 -10.01
N SER A 40 -24.14 -4.23 -10.61
CA SER A 40 -25.13 -5.06 -9.88
C SER A 40 -24.51 -6.11 -8.95
N ILE A 41 -23.28 -6.54 -9.23
CA ILE A 41 -22.57 -7.58 -8.47
C ILE A 41 -21.27 -7.09 -7.83
N LEU A 42 -20.76 -5.90 -8.20
CA LEU A 42 -19.47 -5.40 -7.72
C LEU A 42 -19.42 -5.29 -6.19
N ASN A 43 -20.54 -4.92 -5.57
CA ASN A 43 -20.67 -4.81 -4.12
C ASN A 43 -20.54 -6.16 -3.38
N ALA A 44 -20.77 -7.29 -4.06
CA ALA A 44 -20.47 -8.60 -3.47
C ALA A 44 -18.97 -8.75 -3.20
N PHE A 45 -18.13 -8.30 -4.13
CA PHE A 45 -16.66 -8.38 -4.01
C PHE A 45 -16.08 -7.31 -3.08
N LEU A 46 -16.57 -6.07 -3.17
CA LEU A 46 -16.13 -4.98 -2.29
C LEU A 46 -16.36 -5.25 -0.81
N SER A 47 -17.34 -6.10 -0.48
CA SER A 47 -17.62 -6.52 0.89
C SER A 47 -16.41 -7.17 1.59
N PHE A 48 -15.56 -7.88 0.83
CA PHE A 48 -14.33 -8.48 1.36
C PHE A 48 -13.40 -7.41 1.95
N SER A 49 -13.36 -6.22 1.32
CA SER A 49 -12.60 -5.07 1.78
C SER A 49 -13.41 -4.14 2.72
N ARG A 50 -14.59 -4.59 3.17
CA ARG A 50 -15.54 -3.82 4.00
C ARG A 50 -15.95 -2.49 3.36
N LEU A 51 -16.15 -2.49 2.05
CA LEU A 51 -16.61 -1.34 1.26
C LEU A 51 -17.97 -1.61 0.61
N LYS A 52 -18.71 -0.54 0.33
CA LYS A 52 -19.95 -0.56 -0.45
C LYS A 52 -20.02 0.66 -1.37
N ALA A 53 -20.02 0.42 -2.67
CA ALA A 53 -20.11 1.48 -3.67
C ALA A 53 -21.55 1.89 -3.97
N GLU A 54 -21.76 3.20 -4.04
CA GLU A 54 -22.89 3.87 -4.65
C GLU A 54 -22.42 4.43 -6.01
N PHE A 55 -23.05 4.00 -7.10
CA PHE A 55 -22.60 4.32 -8.45
C PHE A 55 -23.40 5.45 -9.06
N ASN A 56 -22.69 6.47 -9.53
CA ASN A 56 -23.22 7.53 -10.38
C ASN A 56 -22.85 7.20 -11.83
N ILE A 57 -23.76 6.53 -12.54
CA ILE A 57 -23.51 6.04 -13.90
C ILE A 57 -24.04 7.06 -14.91
N SER A 58 -23.16 7.58 -15.76
CA SER A 58 -23.52 8.50 -16.85
C SER A 58 -24.41 7.86 -17.91
N SER A 59 -25.05 8.70 -18.74
CA SER A 59 -25.64 8.27 -20.01
C SER A 59 -24.55 7.69 -20.93
N TYR A 60 -24.98 6.91 -21.91
CA TYR A 60 -24.08 6.48 -22.99
C TYR A 60 -23.65 7.70 -23.80
N ASP A 61 -22.36 8.02 -23.76
CA ASP A 61 -21.81 9.21 -24.38
C ASP A 61 -20.40 8.93 -24.95
N ASP A 62 -20.29 8.90 -26.28
CA ASP A 62 -19.01 8.75 -26.98
C ASP A 62 -18.13 10.01 -26.88
N SER A 63 -18.68 11.16 -26.49
CA SER A 63 -17.97 12.44 -26.39
C SER A 63 -17.33 12.70 -25.02
N LEU A 64 -17.73 11.95 -23.99
CA LEU A 64 -17.28 12.09 -22.60
C LEU A 64 -17.34 13.55 -22.11
N SER A 65 -18.52 14.16 -22.18
CA SER A 65 -18.70 15.60 -21.89
C SER A 65 -18.69 15.97 -20.41
N TYR A 66 -18.68 15.00 -19.48
CA TYR A 66 -18.65 15.18 -18.02
C TYR A 66 -19.74 16.13 -17.45
N ASP A 67 -20.80 16.44 -18.21
CA ASP A 67 -21.79 17.49 -17.93
C ASP A 67 -22.56 17.34 -16.59
N ASN A 68 -22.50 16.16 -15.96
CA ASN A 68 -23.11 15.86 -14.66
C ASN A 68 -22.09 15.36 -13.63
N PHE A 69 -20.85 15.85 -13.69
CA PHE A 69 -19.81 15.49 -12.74
C PHE A 69 -20.25 15.76 -11.29
N GLN A 70 -20.02 14.77 -10.42
CA GLN A 70 -20.23 14.88 -8.98
C GLN A 70 -18.94 14.57 -8.25
N LYS A 71 -18.73 15.14 -7.05
CA LYS A 71 -17.61 14.71 -6.20
C LYS A 71 -17.80 13.24 -5.83
N ALA A 72 -16.77 12.43 -6.08
CA ALA A 72 -16.76 11.01 -5.80
C ALA A 72 -15.45 10.59 -5.12
N ASP A 73 -15.44 9.43 -4.48
CA ASP A 73 -14.21 8.83 -3.94
C ASP A 73 -13.32 8.26 -5.06
N LEU A 74 -13.91 7.93 -6.21
CA LEU A 74 -13.22 7.38 -7.37
C LEU A 74 -14.00 7.64 -8.67
N ASN A 75 -13.29 7.79 -9.79
CA ASN A 75 -13.88 7.87 -11.12
C ASN A 75 -13.45 6.68 -11.99
N ILE A 76 -14.38 6.15 -12.78
CA ILE A 76 -14.13 5.11 -13.79
C ILE A 76 -14.49 5.69 -15.16
N ILE A 77 -13.57 5.58 -16.12
CA ILE A 77 -13.83 5.76 -17.55
C ILE A 77 -13.94 4.37 -18.17
N PHE A 78 -15.12 4.00 -18.65
CA PHE A 78 -15.45 2.66 -19.15
C PHE A 78 -15.93 2.71 -20.60
N ILE A 79 -15.03 2.42 -21.54
CA ILE A 79 -15.23 2.72 -22.96
C ILE A 79 -15.08 1.48 -23.83
N ASP A 80 -16.03 1.28 -24.73
CA ASP A 80 -15.90 0.40 -25.87
C ASP A 80 -15.39 1.19 -27.08
N LEU A 81 -14.12 0.97 -27.42
CA LEU A 81 -13.44 1.62 -28.52
C LEU A 81 -13.98 1.20 -29.89
N ASN A 82 -14.68 0.06 -29.97
CA ASN A 82 -15.28 -0.42 -31.22
C ASN A 82 -16.44 0.48 -31.69
N ASN A 83 -16.94 1.39 -30.85
CA ASN A 83 -17.93 2.38 -31.24
C ASN A 83 -17.30 3.56 -32.01
N TYR A 84 -15.97 3.71 -31.99
CA TYR A 84 -15.26 4.77 -32.72
C TYR A 84 -14.79 4.28 -34.09
N LYS A 85 -14.88 5.15 -35.10
CA LYS A 85 -14.48 4.83 -36.48
C LYS A 85 -12.97 4.79 -36.71
N LYS A 86 -12.18 5.33 -35.77
CA LYS A 86 -10.72 5.42 -35.82
C LYS A 86 -10.18 5.19 -34.41
N ASN A 87 -8.87 4.92 -34.30
CA ASN A 87 -8.20 4.92 -33.00
C ASN A 87 -8.34 6.31 -32.35
N VAL A 88 -8.73 6.33 -31.08
CA VAL A 88 -9.01 7.53 -30.28
C VAL A 88 -8.15 7.62 -29.02
N ASP A 89 -6.98 6.96 -28.99
CA ASP A 89 -6.12 6.92 -27.80
C ASP A 89 -5.73 8.32 -27.30
N ASP A 90 -5.45 9.26 -28.20
CA ASP A 90 -5.12 10.64 -27.83
C ASP A 90 -6.32 11.42 -27.30
N PHE A 91 -7.51 11.19 -27.85
CA PHE A 91 -8.76 11.72 -27.30
C PHE A 91 -9.03 11.17 -25.89
N ILE A 92 -8.79 9.88 -25.65
CA ILE A 92 -8.94 9.28 -24.31
C ILE A 92 -7.95 9.91 -23.32
N LYS A 93 -6.69 10.15 -23.72
CA LYS A 93 -5.72 10.85 -22.85
C LYS A 93 -6.16 12.26 -22.52
N GLU A 94 -6.63 13.02 -23.50
CA GLU A 94 -7.17 14.37 -23.30
C GLU A 94 -8.32 14.35 -22.29
N LYS A 95 -9.23 13.37 -22.39
CA LYS A 95 -10.35 13.20 -21.46
C LYS A 95 -9.92 12.83 -20.04
N ILE A 96 -8.91 11.97 -19.90
CA ILE A 96 -8.31 11.69 -18.58
C ILE A 96 -7.73 12.98 -17.97
N GLN A 97 -7.03 13.79 -18.76
CA GLN A 97 -6.47 15.07 -18.31
C GLN A 97 -7.56 16.06 -17.90
N GLU A 98 -8.60 16.20 -18.72
CA GLU A 98 -9.77 17.02 -18.43
C GLU A 98 -10.40 16.62 -17.09
N LEU A 99 -10.69 15.33 -16.89
CA LEU A 99 -11.26 14.83 -15.64
C LEU A 99 -10.33 15.04 -14.44
N SER A 100 -9.02 14.88 -14.62
CA SER A 100 -8.03 15.14 -13.56
C SER A 100 -7.93 16.62 -13.17
N SER A 101 -8.29 17.53 -14.07
CA SER A 101 -8.30 18.98 -13.79
C SER A 101 -9.50 19.40 -12.93
N ILE A 102 -10.59 18.64 -12.98
CA ILE A 102 -11.83 18.91 -12.23
C ILE A 102 -12.06 17.98 -11.04
N SER A 103 -11.25 16.91 -10.91
CA SER A 103 -11.38 15.90 -9.85
C SER A 103 -10.03 15.53 -9.24
N ASN A 104 -9.96 15.61 -7.91
CA ASN A 104 -8.81 15.11 -7.14
C ASN A 104 -8.92 13.61 -6.84
N ALA A 105 -10.02 12.96 -7.21
CA ALA A 105 -10.25 11.54 -6.96
C ALA A 105 -9.52 10.68 -8.01
N PRO A 106 -9.03 9.48 -7.64
CA PRO A 106 -8.35 8.61 -8.58
C PRO A 106 -9.22 8.26 -9.79
N ILE A 107 -8.58 8.12 -10.95
CA ILE A 107 -9.23 7.77 -12.21
C ILE A 107 -8.75 6.38 -12.65
N ILE A 108 -9.70 5.48 -12.89
CA ILE A 108 -9.46 4.18 -13.50
C ILE A 108 -10.02 4.20 -14.91
N THR A 109 -9.17 3.91 -15.90
CA THR A 109 -9.60 3.80 -17.30
C THR A 109 -9.64 2.33 -17.72
N LEU A 110 -10.76 1.92 -18.31
CA LEU A 110 -11.06 0.56 -18.76
C LEU A 110 -11.56 0.63 -20.20
N LEU A 111 -10.75 0.14 -21.13
CA LEU A 111 -10.97 0.21 -22.58
C LEU A 111 -11.18 -1.19 -23.16
N LEU A 112 -12.29 -1.40 -23.86
CA LEU A 112 -12.57 -2.59 -24.65
C LEU A 112 -12.25 -2.30 -26.11
N GLY A 113 -11.49 -3.18 -26.77
CA GLY A 113 -11.04 -3.01 -28.15
C GLY A 113 -9.54 -2.71 -28.26
N ASP A 114 -9.09 -2.46 -29.49
CA ASP A 114 -7.67 -2.25 -29.80
C ASP A 114 -7.21 -0.86 -29.35
N THR A 115 -6.18 -0.83 -28.50
CA THR A 115 -5.58 0.40 -27.98
C THR A 115 -4.07 0.24 -27.79
N SER A 116 -3.33 1.30 -28.06
CA SER A 116 -1.91 1.40 -27.68
C SER A 116 -1.72 1.61 -26.18
N LEU A 117 -2.78 2.03 -25.47
CA LEU A 117 -2.80 2.26 -24.02
C LEU A 117 -2.98 0.95 -23.26
N LYS A 118 -1.96 0.08 -23.38
CA LYS A 118 -2.01 -1.31 -22.92
C LYS A 118 -2.39 -1.47 -21.44
N GLU A 119 -2.17 -0.48 -20.60
CA GLU A 119 -2.48 -0.53 -19.16
C GLU A 119 -3.99 -0.40 -18.87
N TYR A 120 -4.77 0.16 -19.81
CA TYR A 120 -6.21 0.36 -19.66
C TYR A 120 -7.04 -0.74 -20.35
N SER A 121 -6.41 -1.67 -21.07
CA SER A 121 -7.12 -2.70 -21.83
C SER A 121 -7.82 -3.72 -20.94
N ILE A 122 -9.14 -3.83 -21.08
CA ILE A 122 -9.97 -4.83 -20.38
C ILE A 122 -9.53 -6.26 -20.75
N CYS A 123 -9.21 -6.51 -22.02
CA CYS A 123 -8.75 -7.83 -22.47
C CYS A 123 -7.46 -8.23 -21.76
N LYS A 124 -6.51 -7.30 -21.60
CA LYS A 124 -5.26 -7.55 -20.87
C LYS A 124 -5.49 -7.81 -19.38
N ILE A 125 -6.44 -7.09 -18.76
CA ILE A 125 -6.82 -7.30 -17.36
C ILE A 125 -7.45 -8.69 -17.15
N LEU A 126 -8.27 -9.15 -18.10
CA LEU A 126 -8.99 -10.43 -18.02
C LEU A 126 -8.14 -11.65 -18.40
N LYS A 127 -7.19 -11.50 -19.33
CA LYS A 127 -6.38 -12.60 -19.90
C LYS A 127 -5.72 -13.54 -18.86
N PRO A 128 -5.22 -13.07 -17.70
CA PRO A 128 -4.67 -13.98 -16.69
C PRO A 128 -5.70 -14.88 -16.00
N PHE A 129 -6.99 -14.61 -16.17
CA PHE A 129 -8.08 -15.25 -15.43
C PHE A 129 -9.20 -15.82 -16.31
N LEU A 130 -9.20 -15.51 -17.61
CA LEU A 130 -10.23 -15.93 -18.55
C LEU A 130 -9.63 -16.07 -19.94
N ASP A 131 -9.95 -17.16 -20.63
CA ASP A 131 -9.55 -17.37 -22.02
C ASP A 131 -10.07 -16.25 -22.93
N GLU A 132 -9.25 -15.81 -23.88
CA GLU A 132 -9.58 -14.66 -24.75
C GLU A 132 -10.89 -14.87 -25.53
N ASN A 133 -11.15 -16.11 -25.97
CA ASN A 133 -12.38 -16.48 -26.69
C ASN A 133 -13.66 -16.37 -25.84
N LEU A 134 -13.54 -16.23 -24.52
CA LEU A 134 -14.66 -16.06 -23.59
C LEU A 134 -14.85 -14.61 -23.18
N ILE A 135 -14.02 -13.68 -23.64
CA ILE A 135 -14.10 -12.26 -23.26
C ILE A 135 -15.21 -11.56 -24.04
N ILE A 136 -15.19 -11.71 -25.37
CA ILE A 136 -16.10 -11.03 -26.29
C ILE A 136 -17.24 -11.97 -26.70
N ASP A 137 -18.46 -11.43 -26.71
CA ASP A 137 -19.65 -12.08 -27.25
C ASP A 137 -20.48 -11.01 -27.96
N ASP A 138 -20.23 -10.83 -29.26
CA ASP A 138 -20.89 -9.81 -30.08
C ASP A 138 -22.41 -10.02 -30.19
N SER A 139 -22.90 -11.23 -29.97
CA SER A 139 -24.35 -11.51 -29.95
C SER A 139 -25.07 -10.83 -28.78
N ASN A 140 -24.34 -10.47 -27.71
CA ASN A 140 -24.89 -9.69 -26.59
C ASN A 140 -25.05 -8.21 -26.89
N PHE A 141 -24.41 -7.68 -27.95
CA PHE A 141 -24.43 -6.24 -28.22
C PHE A 141 -25.84 -5.75 -28.56
N GLU A 142 -26.58 -6.50 -29.38
CA GLU A 142 -27.94 -6.15 -29.78
C GLU A 142 -28.94 -6.13 -28.60
N ILE A 143 -28.67 -6.90 -27.54
CA ILE A 143 -29.59 -7.09 -26.41
C ILE A 143 -29.19 -6.22 -25.21
N ASN A 144 -27.89 -6.09 -24.93
CA ASN A 144 -27.39 -5.50 -23.68
C ASN A 144 -26.47 -4.29 -23.89
N ALA A 145 -26.30 -3.81 -25.13
CA ALA A 145 -25.35 -2.75 -25.47
C ALA A 145 -23.93 -3.03 -24.92
N SER A 146 -23.53 -4.31 -24.90
CA SER A 146 -22.25 -4.77 -24.38
C SER A 146 -21.69 -5.90 -25.24
N ARG A 147 -20.43 -5.75 -25.65
CA ARG A 147 -19.66 -6.81 -26.31
C ARG A 147 -18.97 -7.76 -25.33
N LEU A 148 -18.96 -7.45 -24.02
CA LEU A 148 -18.45 -8.38 -23.01
C LEU A 148 -19.43 -9.53 -22.77
N SER A 149 -18.92 -10.76 -22.74
CA SER A 149 -19.70 -11.91 -22.31
C SER A 149 -20.11 -11.80 -20.84
N ASN A 150 -21.16 -12.51 -20.44
CA ASN A 150 -21.56 -12.58 -19.03
C ASN A 150 -20.44 -13.10 -18.12
N LYS A 151 -19.62 -14.05 -18.59
CA LYS A 151 -18.45 -14.56 -17.85
C LYS A 151 -17.40 -13.47 -17.67
N ALA A 152 -17.14 -12.68 -18.72
CA ALA A 152 -16.22 -11.56 -18.67
C ALA A 152 -16.69 -10.47 -17.71
N CYS A 153 -17.98 -10.12 -17.71
CA CYS A 153 -18.56 -9.16 -16.77
C CYS A 153 -18.40 -9.62 -15.31
N VAL A 154 -18.69 -10.89 -15.00
CA VAL A 154 -18.49 -11.44 -13.64
C VAL A 154 -17.02 -11.41 -13.25
N LYS A 155 -16.11 -11.78 -14.16
CA LYS A 155 -14.68 -11.79 -13.88
C LYS A 155 -14.12 -10.38 -13.71
N LEU A 156 -14.54 -9.44 -14.54
CA LEU A 156 -14.16 -8.03 -14.44
C LEU A 156 -14.66 -7.44 -13.12
N ALA A 157 -15.90 -7.73 -12.71
CA ALA A 157 -16.40 -7.33 -11.40
C ALA A 157 -15.57 -7.93 -10.24
N GLN A 158 -15.18 -9.21 -10.34
CA GLN A 158 -14.33 -9.86 -9.33
C GLN A 158 -12.97 -9.15 -9.22
N ILE A 159 -12.31 -8.89 -10.34
CA ILE A 159 -11.01 -8.21 -10.38
C ILE A 159 -11.13 -6.76 -9.86
N LEU A 160 -12.16 -6.03 -10.31
CA LEU A 160 -12.39 -4.65 -9.87
C LEU A 160 -12.64 -4.59 -8.35
N GLY A 161 -13.54 -5.43 -7.83
CA GLY A 161 -13.96 -5.36 -6.44
C GLY A 161 -12.99 -5.98 -5.44
N LEU A 162 -12.25 -7.04 -5.82
CA LEU A 162 -11.25 -7.65 -4.94
C LEU A 162 -9.88 -6.98 -5.06
N LYS A 163 -9.43 -6.62 -6.26
CA LYS A 163 -8.05 -6.18 -6.49
C LYS A 163 -7.91 -4.68 -6.75
N ILE A 164 -8.58 -4.18 -7.80
CA ILE A 164 -8.28 -2.84 -8.34
C ILE A 164 -8.82 -1.76 -7.41
N LEU A 165 -10.14 -1.70 -7.18
CA LEU A 165 -10.77 -0.63 -6.40
C LEU A 165 -10.21 -0.52 -4.97
N PRO A 166 -10.06 -1.61 -4.19
CA PRO A 166 -9.47 -1.50 -2.85
C PRO A 166 -8.05 -0.94 -2.87
N SER A 167 -7.26 -1.17 -3.93
CA SER A 167 -5.89 -0.67 -4.00
C SER A 167 -5.82 0.85 -4.17
N PHE A 168 -6.84 1.48 -4.77
CA PHE A 168 -6.95 2.94 -4.87
C PHE A 168 -7.55 3.57 -3.61
N LEU A 169 -8.39 2.84 -2.89
CA LEU A 169 -9.21 3.35 -1.79
C LEU A 169 -8.63 3.04 -0.40
N GLN A 170 -7.70 2.09 -0.33
CA GLN A 170 -7.11 1.63 0.92
C GLN A 170 -5.58 1.50 0.75
N PRO A 171 -4.82 1.73 1.83
CA PRO A 171 -3.37 1.66 1.77
C PRO A 171 -2.87 0.24 1.43
N THR A 172 -1.91 0.16 0.52
CA THR A 172 -1.27 -1.07 0.04
C THR A 172 -0.67 -1.88 1.20
N LEU A 173 -0.73 -3.21 1.07
CA LEU A 173 0.02 -4.12 1.95
C LEU A 173 1.52 -3.96 1.71
N LYS A 174 2.32 -4.41 2.68
CA LYS A 174 3.78 -4.24 2.66
C LYS A 174 4.52 -5.57 2.81
N ALA A 175 3.95 -6.54 3.53
CA ALA A 175 4.58 -7.81 3.76
C ALA A 175 3.61 -8.98 3.62
N ILE A 176 4.16 -10.12 3.22
CA ILE A 176 3.50 -11.41 3.14
C ILE A 176 4.28 -12.36 4.01
N ILE A 177 3.62 -12.91 5.03
CA ILE A 177 4.15 -13.94 5.91
C ILE A 177 3.49 -15.25 5.48
N ILE A 178 4.28 -16.30 5.30
CA ILE A 178 3.77 -17.56 4.77
C ILE A 178 4.22 -18.75 5.62
N ASP A 179 3.33 -19.74 5.75
CA ASP A 179 3.66 -21.07 6.25
C ASP A 179 4.39 -21.92 5.19
N LEU A 180 4.94 -23.06 5.58
CA LEU A 180 5.65 -23.96 4.68
C LEU A 180 4.83 -25.21 4.35
N ASP A 181 4.61 -26.06 5.36
CA ASP A 181 3.94 -27.35 5.22
C ASP A 181 2.52 -27.16 4.69
N ASN A 182 2.12 -27.99 3.71
CA ASN A 182 0.85 -27.92 2.97
C ASN A 182 0.50 -26.56 2.30
N THR A 183 1.38 -25.56 2.39
CA THR A 183 1.17 -24.21 1.87
C THR A 183 2.06 -23.94 0.66
N LEU A 184 3.38 -24.06 0.80
CA LEU A 184 4.33 -23.90 -0.33
C LEU A 184 4.60 -25.22 -1.08
N TYR A 185 4.25 -26.33 -0.47
CA TYR A 185 4.34 -27.69 -0.99
C TYR A 185 3.32 -28.56 -0.25
N GLN A 186 3.01 -29.74 -0.78
CA GLN A 186 2.21 -30.76 -0.09
C GLN A 186 3.12 -31.62 0.78
N GLY A 187 2.70 -31.87 2.02
CA GLY A 187 3.42 -32.72 2.99
C GLY A 187 3.94 -31.94 4.19
N ILE A 188 4.44 -32.67 5.18
CA ILE A 188 5.00 -32.17 6.44
C ILE A 188 6.49 -32.45 6.46
N LEU A 189 7.33 -31.42 6.45
CA LEU A 189 8.79 -31.55 6.33
C LEU A 189 9.41 -32.48 7.38
N GLY A 190 8.96 -32.36 8.64
CA GLY A 190 9.49 -33.14 9.76
C GLY A 190 9.08 -34.62 9.74
N GLU A 191 7.98 -34.96 9.06
CA GLU A 191 7.41 -36.32 9.03
C GLU A 191 7.74 -37.03 7.73
N ASP A 192 7.48 -36.37 6.60
CA ASP A 192 7.64 -36.96 5.26
C ASP A 192 9.10 -36.90 4.78
N GLY A 193 9.87 -35.94 5.28
CA GLY A 193 11.23 -35.66 4.81
C GLY A 193 11.28 -34.97 3.45
N ILE A 194 12.43 -34.34 3.15
CA ILE A 194 12.63 -33.44 2.01
C ILE A 194 12.30 -34.08 0.65
N GLU A 195 12.58 -35.36 0.47
CA GLU A 195 12.44 -36.08 -0.80
C GLU A 195 10.98 -36.37 -1.17
N ASN A 196 10.08 -36.46 -0.18
CA ASN A 196 8.69 -36.86 -0.38
C ASN A 196 7.72 -35.67 -0.51
N LEU A 197 8.18 -34.44 -0.29
CA LEU A 197 7.34 -33.24 -0.44
C LEU A 197 6.99 -32.98 -1.90
N ALA A 198 5.71 -32.79 -2.20
CA ALA A 198 5.23 -32.65 -3.58
C ALA A 198 4.86 -31.20 -3.96
N LEU A 199 5.27 -30.78 -5.17
CA LEU A 199 4.87 -29.49 -5.74
C LEU A 199 3.76 -29.67 -6.78
N SER A 200 2.55 -29.25 -6.43
CA SER A 200 1.45 -29.14 -7.38
C SER A 200 1.66 -27.95 -8.33
N ASN A 201 0.87 -27.87 -9.40
CA ASN A 201 0.87 -26.69 -10.28
C ASN A 201 0.45 -25.42 -9.52
N ASN A 202 -0.47 -25.54 -8.56
CA ASN A 202 -0.87 -24.42 -7.70
C ASN A 202 0.29 -23.96 -6.79
N HIS A 203 1.06 -24.88 -6.20
CA HIS A 203 2.23 -24.53 -5.39
C HIS A 203 3.28 -23.76 -6.21
N LYS A 204 3.59 -24.23 -7.42
CA LYS A 204 4.52 -23.53 -8.33
C LYS A 204 3.99 -22.15 -8.73
N ALA A 205 2.70 -22.03 -9.03
CA ALA A 205 2.07 -20.77 -9.36
C ALA A 205 2.05 -19.79 -8.16
N LEU A 206 1.83 -20.29 -6.94
CA LEU A 206 1.87 -19.51 -5.71
C LEU A 206 3.27 -18.97 -5.46
N GLN A 207 4.31 -19.82 -5.55
CA GLN A 207 5.70 -19.39 -5.43
C GLN A 207 6.07 -18.34 -6.50
N SER A 208 5.61 -18.53 -7.74
CA SER A 208 5.83 -17.55 -8.81
C SER A 208 5.17 -16.20 -8.52
N GLU A 209 3.95 -16.19 -7.95
CA GLU A 209 3.25 -14.95 -7.61
C GLU A 209 3.93 -14.24 -6.42
N LEU A 210 4.35 -14.98 -5.40
CA LEU A 210 5.12 -14.44 -4.27
C LEU A 210 6.43 -13.82 -4.73
N LEU A 211 7.15 -14.48 -5.63
CA LEU A 211 8.38 -13.95 -6.21
C LEU A 211 8.13 -12.68 -7.03
N ASN A 212 7.04 -12.64 -7.81
CA ASN A 212 6.61 -11.45 -8.53
C ASN A 212 6.31 -10.27 -7.57
N LEU A 213 5.57 -10.52 -6.49
CA LEU A 213 5.30 -9.52 -5.46
C LEU A 213 6.59 -9.05 -4.78
N LYS A 214 7.51 -9.96 -4.47
CA LYS A 214 8.82 -9.59 -3.92
C LYS A 214 9.61 -8.70 -4.87
N ASN A 215 9.61 -8.99 -6.17
CA ASN A 215 10.26 -8.15 -7.18
C ASN A 215 9.59 -6.78 -7.33
N GLN A 216 8.32 -6.66 -6.97
CA GLN A 216 7.62 -5.38 -6.84
C GLN A 216 7.90 -4.65 -5.51
N GLY A 217 8.74 -5.22 -4.63
CA GLY A 217 9.15 -4.63 -3.36
C GLY A 217 8.23 -4.98 -2.17
N PHE A 218 7.41 -6.03 -2.26
CA PHE A 218 6.77 -6.61 -1.07
C PHE A 218 7.79 -7.43 -0.27
N LEU A 219 7.65 -7.42 1.05
CA LEU A 219 8.53 -8.18 1.94
C LEU A 219 7.99 -9.59 2.12
N LEU A 220 8.87 -10.58 2.04
CA LEU A 220 8.51 -11.97 2.34
C LEU A 220 9.14 -12.41 3.66
N ALA A 221 8.39 -13.16 4.46
CA ALA A 221 8.86 -13.82 5.66
C ALA A 221 8.22 -15.20 5.82
N ILE A 222 8.89 -16.08 6.58
CA ILE A 222 8.36 -17.39 6.96
C ILE A 222 7.94 -17.35 8.42
N ALA A 223 6.74 -17.86 8.71
CA ALA A 223 6.30 -18.21 10.07
C ALA A 223 5.73 -19.62 10.06
N SER A 224 6.54 -20.60 10.47
CA SER A 224 6.21 -22.02 10.34
C SER A 224 6.65 -22.85 11.53
N LYS A 225 5.92 -23.94 11.80
CA LYS A 225 6.18 -24.88 12.90
C LYS A 225 7.12 -26.00 12.42
N ASN A 226 8.37 -25.62 12.17
CA ASN A 226 9.44 -26.53 11.78
C ASN A 226 10.73 -26.23 12.54
N GLU A 227 11.70 -27.14 12.47
CA GLU A 227 13.08 -26.85 12.88
C GLU A 227 13.79 -25.99 11.82
N GLU A 228 14.37 -24.86 12.22
CA GLU A 228 15.04 -23.93 11.30
C GLU A 228 16.15 -24.59 10.47
N LYS A 229 16.85 -25.56 11.05
CA LYS A 229 17.91 -26.32 10.36
C LYS A 229 17.36 -27.14 9.20
N ASP A 230 16.18 -27.73 9.38
CA ASP A 230 15.55 -28.56 8.35
C ASP A 230 14.98 -27.69 7.22
N VAL A 231 14.42 -26.53 7.56
CA VAL A 231 14.00 -25.53 6.56
C VAL A 231 15.20 -25.07 5.71
N LYS A 232 16.34 -24.72 6.33
CA LYS A 232 17.56 -24.36 5.59
C LYS A 232 18.02 -25.49 4.67
N LYS A 233 17.98 -26.73 5.17
CA LYS A 233 18.35 -27.93 4.38
C LYS A 233 17.39 -28.12 3.21
N LEU A 234 16.08 -27.98 3.41
CA LEU A 234 15.04 -28.06 2.38
C LEU A 234 15.36 -27.12 1.21
N PHE A 235 15.50 -25.82 1.46
CA PHE A 235 15.78 -24.82 0.43
C PHE A 235 17.16 -25.04 -0.24
N SER A 236 18.15 -25.58 0.48
CA SER A 236 19.45 -25.88 -0.10
C SER A 236 19.42 -27.07 -1.08
N GLN A 237 18.58 -28.09 -0.80
CA GLN A 237 18.52 -29.35 -1.54
C GLN A 237 17.51 -29.32 -2.69
N ARG A 238 16.34 -28.71 -2.49
CA ARG A 238 15.25 -28.65 -3.47
C ARG A 238 15.49 -27.54 -4.50
N LYS A 239 15.94 -27.92 -5.69
CA LYS A 239 16.20 -27.01 -6.82
C LYS A 239 14.98 -26.70 -7.67
N ASP A 240 13.88 -27.39 -7.43
CA ASP A 240 12.58 -27.19 -8.09
C ASP A 240 11.73 -26.09 -7.45
N PHE A 241 12.16 -25.51 -6.33
CA PHE A 241 11.54 -24.35 -5.70
C PHE A 241 11.95 -23.08 -6.44
N LEU A 242 10.96 -22.23 -6.77
CA LEU A 242 11.23 -20.93 -7.39
C LEU A 242 11.73 -19.93 -6.36
N LEU A 243 11.13 -19.93 -5.17
CA LEU A 243 11.58 -19.12 -4.03
C LEU A 243 12.85 -19.73 -3.44
N GLN A 244 13.84 -18.88 -3.20
CA GLN A 244 15.07 -19.23 -2.50
C GLN A 244 15.03 -18.68 -1.07
N LEU A 245 15.88 -19.22 -0.18
CA LEU A 245 15.96 -18.76 1.20
C LEU A 245 16.23 -17.24 1.30
N ASP A 246 17.06 -16.72 0.39
CA ASP A 246 17.44 -15.30 0.31
C ASP A 246 16.31 -14.37 -0.19
N ASP A 247 15.20 -14.92 -0.69
CA ASP A 247 14.01 -14.13 -1.01
C ASP A 247 13.22 -13.72 0.26
N PHE A 248 13.43 -14.42 1.38
CA PHE A 248 12.80 -14.13 2.65
C PHE A 248 13.71 -13.22 3.50
N SER A 249 13.14 -12.11 3.95
CA SER A 249 13.87 -11.14 4.77
C SER A 249 14.09 -11.61 6.21
N ILE A 250 13.20 -12.47 6.71
CA ILE A 250 13.29 -13.08 8.04
C ILE A 250 12.56 -14.43 8.03
N ILE A 251 13.12 -15.38 8.77
CA ILE A 251 12.60 -16.75 8.88
C ILE A 251 12.36 -17.05 10.35
N LYS A 252 11.11 -17.38 10.70
CA LYS A 252 10.69 -17.87 12.00
C LYS A 252 10.18 -19.30 11.83
N ALA A 253 11.11 -20.24 11.76
CA ALA A 253 10.84 -21.67 11.79
C ALA A 253 11.20 -22.20 13.18
N ASN A 254 10.18 -22.33 14.04
CA ASN A 254 10.33 -22.81 15.41
C ASN A 254 8.96 -23.26 15.97
N TRP A 255 8.95 -23.76 17.21
CA TRP A 255 7.74 -24.25 17.88
C TRP A 255 6.96 -23.19 18.69
N LYS A 256 7.31 -21.90 18.58
CA LYS A 256 6.46 -20.83 19.16
C LYS A 256 5.15 -20.73 18.40
N SER A 257 4.14 -20.09 18.99
CA SER A 257 2.89 -19.83 18.30
C SER A 257 3.09 -18.87 17.11
N LYS A 258 2.27 -19.03 16.05
CA LYS A 258 2.42 -18.22 14.83
C LYS A 258 2.13 -16.74 15.10
N ASP A 259 1.25 -16.40 16.05
CA ASP A 259 0.97 -15.02 16.44
C ASP A 259 2.19 -14.32 17.09
N GLU A 260 2.96 -15.02 17.94
CA GLU A 260 4.21 -14.51 18.52
C GLU A 260 5.25 -14.27 17.43
N ASN A 261 5.45 -15.26 16.54
CA ASN A 261 6.38 -15.13 15.42
C ASN A 261 5.99 -13.97 14.49
N ILE A 262 4.69 -13.80 14.19
CA ILE A 262 4.19 -12.68 13.38
C ILE A 262 4.45 -11.34 14.08
N LYS A 263 4.24 -11.21 15.39
CA LYS A 263 4.58 -9.98 16.15
C LYS A 263 6.07 -9.65 16.01
N GLU A 264 6.94 -10.64 16.17
CA GLU A 264 8.38 -10.47 16.01
C GLU A 264 8.75 -10.02 14.58
N ILE A 265 8.13 -10.62 13.55
CA ILE A 265 8.35 -10.27 12.14
C ILE A 265 7.85 -8.86 11.82
N VAL A 266 6.65 -8.50 12.27
CA VAL A 266 6.06 -7.16 12.05
C VAL A 266 6.93 -6.08 12.70
N ASN A 267 7.42 -6.33 13.92
CA ASN A 267 8.33 -5.44 14.62
C ASN A 267 9.68 -5.32 13.89
N PHE A 268 10.21 -6.45 13.39
CA PHE A 268 11.44 -6.45 12.59
C PHE A 268 11.29 -5.62 11.30
N PHE A 269 10.15 -5.71 10.62
CA PHE A 269 9.85 -4.89 9.44
C PHE A 269 9.50 -3.44 9.75
N ASN A 270 9.17 -3.12 11.01
CA ASN A 270 8.69 -1.82 11.45
C ASN A 270 7.51 -1.31 10.60
N ILE A 271 6.49 -2.16 10.45
CA ILE A 271 5.26 -1.87 9.72
C ILE A 271 4.02 -2.09 10.59
N ALA A 272 2.87 -1.62 10.12
CA ALA A 272 1.60 -1.88 10.78
C ALA A 272 1.13 -3.32 10.55
N PHE A 273 0.49 -3.92 11.57
CA PHE A 273 -0.12 -5.26 11.45
C PHE A 273 -1.14 -5.34 10.30
N ASP A 274 -1.97 -4.32 10.13
CA ASP A 274 -2.96 -4.25 9.05
C ASP A 274 -2.35 -4.15 7.63
N SER A 275 -1.03 -4.00 7.53
CA SER A 275 -0.25 -3.97 6.29
C SER A 275 0.39 -5.33 5.96
N VAL A 276 0.04 -6.38 6.71
CA VAL A 276 0.54 -7.75 6.54
C VAL A 276 -0.56 -8.67 6.04
N LEU A 277 -0.20 -9.54 5.09
CA LEU A 277 -0.96 -10.71 4.71
C LEU A 277 -0.29 -11.96 5.27
N PHE A 278 -1.03 -12.80 5.98
CA PHE A 278 -0.60 -14.12 6.45
C PHE A 278 -1.28 -15.22 5.64
N ILE A 279 -0.49 -16.18 5.15
CA ILE A 279 -0.95 -17.30 4.31
C ILE A 279 -0.61 -18.63 5.00
N ASP A 280 -1.62 -19.46 5.22
CA ASP A 280 -1.54 -20.71 5.98
C ASP A 280 -2.65 -21.66 5.54
N ASP A 281 -2.40 -22.97 5.44
CA ASP A 281 -3.41 -23.97 5.11
C ASP A 281 -4.30 -24.30 6.32
N ASN A 282 -3.81 -24.06 7.53
CA ASN A 282 -4.50 -24.43 8.75
C ASN A 282 -5.45 -23.32 9.23
N ILE A 283 -6.76 -23.59 9.14
CA ILE A 283 -7.79 -22.65 9.58
C ILE A 283 -7.66 -22.25 11.07
N ALA A 284 -7.17 -23.14 11.93
CA ALA A 284 -6.97 -22.82 13.34
C ALA A 284 -5.86 -21.76 13.52
N GLU A 285 -4.80 -21.81 12.71
CA GLU A 285 -3.74 -20.78 12.75
C GLU A 285 -4.24 -19.45 12.18
N ILE A 286 -5.06 -19.47 11.13
CA ILE A 286 -5.74 -18.29 10.58
C ILE A 286 -6.61 -17.61 11.65
N GLU A 287 -7.37 -18.39 12.44
CA GLU A 287 -8.20 -17.87 13.52
C GLU A 287 -7.36 -17.34 14.69
N ASN A 288 -6.29 -18.05 15.07
CA ASN A 288 -5.41 -17.68 16.18
C ASN A 288 -4.78 -16.30 15.99
N VAL A 289 -4.46 -15.90 14.76
CA VAL A 289 -3.82 -14.62 14.46
C VAL A 289 -4.81 -13.46 14.26
N SER A 290 -6.12 -13.73 14.25
CA SER A 290 -7.16 -12.73 13.96
C SER A 290 -7.12 -11.52 14.90
N HIS A 291 -6.78 -11.73 16.17
CA HIS A 291 -6.68 -10.68 17.20
C HIS A 291 -5.57 -9.65 16.91
N LEU A 292 -4.63 -9.96 16.02
CA LEU A 292 -3.59 -9.05 15.57
C LEU A 292 -4.10 -8.02 14.56
N HIS A 293 -5.31 -8.19 14.03
CA HIS A 293 -5.89 -7.34 12.98
C HIS A 293 -5.03 -7.34 11.70
N ILE A 294 -4.35 -8.45 11.42
CA ILE A 294 -3.67 -8.69 10.14
C ILE A 294 -4.67 -9.19 9.09
N ASN A 295 -4.25 -9.18 7.82
CA ASN A 295 -5.02 -9.78 6.73
C ASN A 295 -4.61 -11.25 6.59
N THR A 296 -5.54 -12.12 6.24
CA THR A 296 -5.29 -13.56 6.15
C THR A 296 -5.79 -14.14 4.83
N LEU A 297 -5.15 -15.21 4.37
CA LEU A 297 -5.57 -16.03 3.25
C LEU A 297 -5.38 -17.50 3.63
N LEU A 298 -6.47 -18.27 3.67
CA LEU A 298 -6.42 -19.72 3.82
C LEU A 298 -5.84 -20.32 2.54
N ALA A 299 -4.74 -21.07 2.67
CA ALA A 299 -4.14 -21.76 1.54
C ALA A 299 -4.95 -23.02 1.19
N ASP A 300 -5.33 -23.10 -0.08
CA ASP A 300 -6.05 -24.21 -0.70
C ASP A 300 -5.54 -24.45 -2.15
N GLU A 301 -6.24 -25.28 -2.92
CA GLU A 301 -5.91 -25.57 -4.32
C GLU A 301 -6.03 -24.37 -5.28
N ASN A 302 -6.61 -23.26 -4.82
CA ASN A 302 -6.76 -22.01 -5.55
C ASN A 302 -5.87 -20.88 -4.98
N SER A 303 -4.98 -21.16 -4.03
CA SER A 303 -4.11 -20.15 -3.37
C SER A 303 -3.47 -19.16 -4.34
N ALA A 304 -2.90 -19.64 -5.45
CA ALA A 304 -2.26 -18.76 -6.44
C ALA A 304 -3.27 -17.82 -7.13
N TYR A 305 -4.47 -18.32 -7.41
CA TYR A 305 -5.56 -17.53 -7.97
C TYR A 305 -6.07 -16.49 -6.97
N SER A 306 -6.27 -16.91 -5.72
CA SER A 306 -6.70 -16.04 -4.62
C SER A 306 -5.70 -14.93 -4.35
N LEU A 307 -4.40 -15.25 -4.29
CA LEU A 307 -3.33 -14.27 -4.07
C LEU A 307 -3.28 -13.22 -5.19
N LYS A 308 -3.43 -13.63 -6.46
CA LYS A 308 -3.48 -12.72 -7.62
C LYS A 308 -4.61 -11.69 -7.54
N LEU A 309 -5.72 -12.03 -6.88
CA LEU A 309 -6.89 -11.17 -6.70
C LEU A 309 -6.92 -10.47 -5.35
N TYR A 310 -6.01 -10.80 -4.43
CA TYR A 310 -6.08 -10.33 -3.07
C TYR A 310 -6.02 -8.79 -3.01
N PRO A 311 -6.91 -8.14 -2.24
CA PRO A 311 -6.94 -6.69 -2.15
C PRO A 311 -5.62 -6.10 -1.69
N ARG A 312 -5.35 -4.87 -2.13
CA ARG A 312 -4.23 -4.06 -1.64
C ARG A 312 -2.84 -4.65 -1.94
N LEU A 313 -2.73 -5.67 -2.81
CA LEU A 313 -1.47 -6.19 -3.37
C LEU A 313 -1.10 -5.58 -4.73
N LEU A 314 -1.97 -4.75 -5.32
CA LEU A 314 -1.64 -4.00 -6.53
C LEU A 314 -0.98 -2.67 -6.15
N LYS A 315 0.25 -2.43 -6.60
CA LYS A 315 0.91 -1.12 -6.49
C LYS A 315 0.49 -0.24 -7.68
N ILE A 316 -0.16 0.90 -7.40
CA ILE A 316 -0.64 1.84 -8.43
C ILE A 316 0.49 2.75 -8.92
N SER A 317 1.47 3.05 -8.07
CA SER A 317 2.68 3.77 -8.44
C SER A 317 3.90 3.01 -7.91
N PHE A 318 4.86 2.77 -8.78
CA PHE A 318 6.17 2.27 -8.39
C PHE A 318 6.98 3.47 -7.90
N SER A 319 7.41 3.44 -6.64
CA SER A 319 8.21 4.54 -6.09
C SER A 319 9.66 4.08 -5.91
N LYS A 320 10.64 4.98 -6.11
CA LYS A 320 12.06 4.74 -5.75
C LYS A 320 12.21 4.28 -4.29
N GLU A 321 11.23 4.56 -3.44
CA GLU A 321 11.14 4.06 -2.07
C GLU A 321 11.14 2.52 -1.98
N ASP A 322 10.52 1.81 -2.91
CA ASP A 322 10.32 0.37 -2.82
C ASP A 322 11.65 -0.40 -2.99
N GLU A 323 12.51 0.05 -3.91
CA GLU A 323 13.88 -0.45 -4.06
C GLU A 323 14.73 -0.14 -2.83
N LEU A 324 14.67 1.10 -2.34
CA LEU A 324 15.41 1.53 -1.15
C LEU A 324 14.99 0.74 0.11
N ARG A 325 13.74 0.27 0.20
CA ARG A 325 13.24 -0.49 1.36
C ARG A 325 13.82 -1.89 1.45
N SER A 326 14.00 -2.58 0.32
CA SER A 326 14.61 -3.91 0.29
C SER A 326 16.08 -3.85 0.74
N ALA A 327 16.82 -2.82 0.30
CA ALA A 327 18.18 -2.54 0.75
C ALA A 327 18.24 -2.19 2.25
N ASP A 328 17.30 -1.36 2.74
CA ASP A 328 17.23 -0.94 4.15
C ASP A 328 16.98 -2.11 5.12
N ILE A 329 16.30 -3.19 4.70
CA ILE A 329 16.05 -4.36 5.56
C ILE A 329 17.30 -5.23 5.74
N LYS A 330 18.09 -5.45 4.69
CA LYS A 330 19.40 -6.11 4.83
C LYS A 330 20.31 -5.31 5.74
N ALA A 331 20.27 -3.98 5.62
CA ALA A 331 20.96 -3.07 6.52
C ALA A 331 20.40 -3.13 7.95
N ASN A 332 19.09 -3.30 8.16
CA ASN A 332 18.48 -3.40 9.49
C ASN A 332 18.96 -4.62 10.28
N LEU A 333 19.24 -5.76 9.64
CA LEU A 333 19.88 -6.90 10.32
C LEU A 333 21.25 -6.51 10.89
N GLN A 334 22.06 -5.81 10.10
CA GLN A 334 23.37 -5.29 10.56
C GLN A 334 23.19 -4.22 11.65
N ARG A 335 22.16 -3.37 11.57
CA ARG A 335 21.85 -2.36 12.59
C ARG A 335 21.37 -2.97 13.90
N GLN A 336 20.65 -4.10 13.89
CA GLN A 336 20.24 -4.78 15.13
C GLN A 336 21.43 -5.27 15.96
N GLU A 337 22.49 -5.75 15.32
CA GLU A 337 23.74 -6.10 16.03
C GLU A 337 24.40 -4.88 16.67
N LEU A 338 24.27 -3.70 16.03
CA LEU A 338 24.79 -2.42 16.51
C LEU A 338 23.87 -1.72 17.52
N GLY A 339 22.58 -2.08 17.58
CA GLY A 339 21.58 -1.45 18.45
C GLY A 339 21.80 -1.67 19.95
N LYS A 340 22.74 -2.54 20.33
CA LYS A 340 23.22 -2.72 21.72
C LYS A 340 24.21 -1.64 22.16
N LEU A 341 24.73 -0.84 21.22
CA LEU A 341 25.67 0.25 21.50
C LEU A 341 24.97 1.48 22.09
N SER A 342 25.73 2.38 22.69
CA SER A 342 25.21 3.69 23.07
C SER A 342 24.79 4.51 21.83
N PRO A 343 23.85 5.47 21.93
CA PRO A 343 23.41 6.29 20.80
C PRO A 343 24.56 6.95 20.03
N LYS A 344 25.56 7.47 20.74
CA LYS A 344 26.75 8.09 20.15
C LYS A 344 27.55 7.12 19.30
N GLU A 345 27.93 5.97 19.87
CA GLU A 345 28.69 4.93 19.18
C GLU A 345 27.93 4.37 17.97
N TYR A 346 26.61 4.27 18.09
CA TYR A 346 25.74 3.87 16.99
C TYR A 346 25.77 4.88 15.83
N PHE A 347 25.65 6.19 16.13
CA PHE A 347 25.69 7.25 15.11
C PHE A 347 27.07 7.36 14.44
N GLU A 348 28.16 7.34 15.21
CA GLU A 348 29.52 7.43 14.69
C GLU A 348 29.86 6.25 13.78
N LYS A 349 29.50 5.02 14.20
CA LYS A 349 29.82 3.80 13.46
C LYS A 349 29.05 3.69 12.14
N LEU A 350 27.82 4.20 12.10
CA LEU A 350 26.99 4.25 10.90
C LEU A 350 27.22 5.51 10.06
N GLN A 351 27.93 6.51 10.58
CA GLN A 351 28.15 7.80 9.94
C GLN A 351 26.83 8.43 9.47
N ILE A 352 25.84 8.49 10.38
CA ILE A 352 24.52 9.01 10.02
C ILE A 352 24.62 10.50 9.69
N CYS A 353 24.17 10.85 8.49
CA CYS A 353 24.07 12.22 7.99
C CYS A 353 22.61 12.62 7.82
N LEU A 354 22.23 13.74 8.44
CA LEU A 354 20.92 14.38 8.29
C LEU A 354 21.08 15.69 7.51
N LYS A 355 20.36 15.81 6.39
CA LYS A 355 20.31 17.02 5.57
C LYS A 355 18.95 17.69 5.70
N PHE A 356 18.94 18.98 6.00
CA PHE A 356 17.72 19.77 6.19
C PHE A 356 17.58 20.75 5.04
N HIS A 357 16.40 20.82 4.43
CA HIS A 357 16.09 21.84 3.43
C HIS A 357 14.77 22.54 3.76
N ILE A 358 14.69 23.84 3.50
CA ILE A 358 13.45 24.62 3.60
C ILE A 358 13.05 25.07 2.20
N ASN A 359 11.80 24.78 1.81
CA ASN A 359 11.21 25.23 0.54
C ASN A 359 12.02 24.83 -0.71
N HIS A 360 12.56 23.61 -0.73
CA HIS A 360 13.27 23.09 -1.89
C HIS A 360 12.26 22.67 -2.98
N ALA A 361 12.16 23.48 -4.05
CA ALA A 361 11.13 23.33 -5.08
C ALA A 361 11.19 21.97 -5.81
N ASP A 362 12.39 21.44 -6.02
CA ASP A 362 12.60 20.16 -6.71
C ASP A 362 12.07 18.95 -5.91
N GLU A 363 11.77 19.13 -4.62
CA GLU A 363 11.25 18.08 -3.74
C GLU A 363 9.71 18.08 -3.62
N LEU A 364 9.00 19.07 -4.19
CA LEU A 364 7.56 19.26 -3.94
C LEU A 364 6.69 18.07 -4.36
N GLU A 365 7.00 17.41 -5.47
CA GLU A 365 6.28 16.21 -5.91
C GLU A 365 6.44 15.09 -4.88
N ARG A 366 7.66 14.91 -4.38
CA ARG A 366 7.97 13.91 -3.36
C ARG A 366 7.33 14.23 -2.02
N ILE A 367 7.31 15.51 -1.63
CA ILE A 367 6.65 16.02 -0.43
C ILE A 367 5.15 15.70 -0.48
N SER A 368 4.47 16.04 -1.58
CA SER A 368 3.05 15.77 -1.73
C SER A 368 2.75 14.27 -1.65
N GLN A 369 3.55 13.42 -2.31
CA GLN A 369 3.40 11.97 -2.21
C GLN A 369 3.53 11.47 -0.76
N LEU A 370 4.48 11.98 0.01
CA LEU A 370 4.71 11.57 1.40
C LEU A 370 3.61 12.05 2.35
N LEU A 371 3.14 13.30 2.21
CA LEU A 371 2.04 13.85 3.00
C LEU A 371 0.70 13.12 2.75
N ASN A 372 0.55 12.54 1.55
CA ASN A 372 -0.63 11.74 1.18
C ASN A 372 -0.52 10.25 1.52
N LYS A 373 0.66 9.78 1.98
CA LYS A 373 0.80 8.40 2.48
C LYS A 373 0.31 8.32 3.92
N THR A 374 -0.43 7.25 4.24
CA THR A 374 -0.82 6.94 5.61
C THR A 374 0.33 6.24 6.35
N ASN A 375 1.18 7.00 7.06
CA ASN A 375 2.20 6.50 7.99
C ASN A 375 1.73 6.56 9.46
N GLN A 376 2.39 5.77 10.32
CA GLN A 376 2.06 5.70 11.75
C GLN A 376 2.57 6.90 12.56
N PHE A 377 3.52 7.65 12.01
CA PHE A 377 4.11 8.81 12.67
C PHE A 377 3.72 10.08 11.92
N ILE A 378 2.47 10.48 12.14
CA ILE A 378 1.86 11.69 11.58
C ILE A 378 1.21 12.48 12.71
N SER A 379 1.41 13.79 12.75
CA SER A 379 0.67 14.67 13.65
C SER A 379 -0.72 15.02 13.10
N ASN A 380 -0.84 15.33 11.80
CA ASN A 380 -2.08 15.81 11.18
C ASN A 380 -2.28 15.25 9.75
N TYR A 381 -3.49 15.30 9.19
CA TYR A 381 -3.75 14.79 7.84
C TYR A 381 -3.90 15.94 6.83
N SER A 382 -2.88 16.81 6.70
CA SER A 382 -2.97 17.98 5.82
C SER A 382 -3.12 17.61 4.34
N ARG A 383 -2.55 16.48 3.90
CA ARG A 383 -2.72 15.86 2.57
C ARG A 383 -2.61 16.83 1.39
N LEU A 384 -1.63 17.73 1.46
CA LEU A 384 -1.41 18.74 0.42
C LEU A 384 -1.07 18.09 -0.92
N SER A 385 -1.80 18.45 -1.97
CA SER A 385 -1.48 18.15 -3.36
C SER A 385 -0.22 18.90 -3.82
N PHE A 386 0.36 18.51 -4.95
CA PHE A 386 1.54 19.19 -5.52
C PHE A 386 1.31 20.70 -5.69
N LYS A 387 0.17 21.08 -6.27
CA LYS A 387 -0.19 22.48 -6.49
C LYS A 387 -0.39 23.23 -5.17
N GLU A 388 -1.02 22.60 -4.18
CA GLU A 388 -1.15 23.20 -2.85
C GLU A 388 0.21 23.35 -2.17
N CYS A 389 1.15 22.42 -2.36
CA CYS A 389 2.53 22.56 -1.88
C CYS A 389 3.23 23.74 -2.56
N GLU A 390 3.12 23.89 -3.89
CA GLU A 390 3.68 25.03 -4.64
C GLU A 390 3.14 26.38 -4.13
N GLU A 391 1.83 26.48 -3.92
CA GLU A 391 1.20 27.69 -3.39
C GLU A 391 1.59 27.95 -1.92
N PHE A 392 1.72 26.89 -1.10
CA PHE A 392 2.02 27.00 0.32
C PHE A 392 3.43 27.56 0.57
N ILE A 393 4.44 27.09 -0.15
CA ILE A 393 5.84 27.51 0.06
C ILE A 393 6.10 28.99 -0.31
N GLN A 394 5.18 29.66 -1.03
CA GLN A 394 5.31 31.08 -1.36
C GLN A 394 5.20 32.00 -0.14
N LYS A 395 4.47 31.59 0.90
CA LYS A 395 4.21 32.39 2.10
C LYS A 395 4.56 31.67 3.40
N HIS A 396 4.76 30.36 3.32
CA HIS A 396 4.98 29.48 4.46
C HIS A 396 6.20 28.59 4.20
N ALA A 397 6.45 27.64 5.10
CA ALA A 397 7.61 26.78 5.03
C ALA A 397 7.20 25.31 5.01
N ILE A 398 7.77 24.56 4.08
CA ILE A 398 7.87 23.11 4.17
C ILE A 398 9.34 22.77 4.37
N LEU A 399 9.65 22.18 5.52
CA LEU A 399 10.99 21.69 5.83
C LEU A 399 11.04 20.19 5.60
N THR A 400 12.04 19.73 4.86
CA THR A 400 12.33 18.31 4.64
C THR A 400 13.61 17.91 5.37
N ILE A 401 13.66 16.66 5.80
CA ILE A 401 14.87 16.05 6.37
C ILE A 401 15.18 14.80 5.57
N SER A 402 16.37 14.74 5.00
CA SER A 402 16.91 13.55 4.34
C SER A 402 17.94 12.85 5.23
N MET A 403 18.01 11.52 5.17
CA MET A 403 18.96 10.74 5.94
C MET A 403 19.76 9.80 5.05
N SER A 404 21.07 9.77 5.27
CA SER A 404 21.95 8.74 4.73
C SER A 404 22.82 8.14 5.84
N ASP A 405 23.20 6.88 5.68
CA ASP A 405 24.19 6.20 6.52
C ASP A 405 25.10 5.32 5.64
N LYS A 406 26.13 4.73 6.24
CA LYS A 406 27.10 3.85 5.54
C LYS A 406 26.44 2.68 4.80
N LEU A 407 25.25 2.26 5.22
CA LEU A 407 24.57 1.08 4.71
C LEU A 407 23.53 1.43 3.64
N SER A 408 22.93 2.61 3.71
CA SER A 408 21.87 3.03 2.78
C SER A 408 21.64 4.54 2.80
N ASP A 409 21.30 5.10 1.63
CA ASP A 409 20.63 6.40 1.54
C ASP A 409 19.11 6.20 1.66
N SER A 410 18.49 6.82 2.66
CA SER A 410 17.06 6.70 2.94
C SER A 410 16.22 7.79 2.28
N GLY A 411 16.85 8.79 1.62
CA GLY A 411 16.18 9.96 1.06
C GLY A 411 15.43 10.77 2.11
N ILE A 412 14.35 11.46 1.69
CA ILE A 412 13.49 12.23 2.59
C ILE A 412 12.79 11.30 3.59
N ILE A 413 13.09 11.49 4.87
CA ILE A 413 12.55 10.72 5.99
C ILE A 413 11.61 11.52 6.88
N ALA A 414 11.58 12.86 6.82
CA ALA A 414 10.63 13.66 7.58
C ALA A 414 10.23 14.93 6.83
N ILE A 415 9.00 15.39 7.09
CA ILE A 415 8.42 16.61 6.53
C ILE A 415 7.73 17.39 7.65
N PHE A 416 7.95 18.70 7.68
CA PHE A 416 7.30 19.64 8.58
C PHE A 416 6.59 20.71 7.75
N VAL A 417 5.28 20.85 7.94
CA VAL A 417 4.47 21.89 7.31
C VAL A 417 4.24 22.98 8.34
N ALA A 418 4.85 24.14 8.14
CA ALA A 418 4.90 25.19 9.16
C ALA A 418 4.59 26.57 8.60
N TYR A 419 3.98 27.41 9.44
CA TYR A 419 3.73 28.81 9.15
C TYR A 419 3.94 29.66 10.41
N LYS A 420 4.06 30.97 10.22
CA LYS A 420 4.10 31.95 11.31
C LYS A 420 2.71 32.48 11.56
N ASP A 421 2.30 32.48 12.83
CA ASP A 421 1.09 33.17 13.30
C ASP A 421 1.50 34.20 14.36
N GLU A 422 1.37 35.48 14.02
CA GLU A 422 1.87 36.62 14.81
C GLU A 422 3.37 36.47 15.21
N THR A 423 3.63 35.98 16.43
CA THR A 423 4.97 35.78 17.00
C THR A 423 5.33 34.30 17.18
N ASN A 424 4.40 33.39 16.85
CA ASN A 424 4.49 31.97 17.09
C ASN A 424 4.84 31.21 15.81
N LEU A 425 5.67 30.17 15.96
CA LEU A 425 5.84 29.14 14.96
C LEU A 425 4.71 28.14 15.12
N ILE A 426 3.94 27.93 14.06
CA ILE A 426 2.91 26.89 14.01
C ILE A 426 3.42 25.76 13.13
N ILE A 427 3.56 24.57 13.70
CA ILE A 427 3.71 23.33 12.94
C ILE A 427 2.32 22.74 12.75
N LYS A 428 1.78 22.90 11.54
CA LYS A 428 0.45 22.42 11.13
C LYS A 428 0.43 20.90 11.02
N ASP A 429 1.50 20.34 10.48
CA ASP A 429 1.66 18.93 10.20
C ASP A 429 3.13 18.50 10.30
N LEU A 430 3.34 17.27 10.74
CA LEU A 430 4.62 16.60 10.85
C LEU A 430 4.42 15.15 10.46
N CYS A 431 5.20 14.65 9.51
CA CYS A 431 5.27 13.22 9.24
C CYS A 431 6.71 12.71 9.25
N ILE A 432 6.92 11.54 9.84
CA ILE A 432 8.19 10.82 9.84
C ILE A 432 8.00 9.45 9.20
N SER A 433 8.89 9.10 8.29
CA SER A 433 8.95 7.80 7.63
C SER A 433 9.36 6.74 8.64
N CYS A 434 8.72 5.57 8.58
CA CYS A 434 9.08 4.38 9.36
C CYS A 434 10.55 3.94 9.20
N ARG A 435 11.26 4.39 8.17
CA ARG A 435 12.70 4.10 8.00
C ARG A 435 13.55 4.74 9.08
N ALA A 436 13.13 5.91 9.59
CA ALA A 436 13.86 6.64 10.62
C ALA A 436 13.40 6.31 12.05
N LEU A 437 12.21 5.69 12.18
CA LEU A 437 11.63 5.36 13.48
C LEU A 437 12.44 4.27 14.19
N GLY A 438 12.55 4.39 15.51
CA GLY A 438 13.30 3.46 16.36
C GLY A 438 14.82 3.68 16.34
N ARG A 439 15.31 4.67 15.56
CA ARG A 439 16.73 5.05 15.52
C ARG A 439 17.09 6.15 16.55
N LYS A 440 16.13 6.54 17.42
CA LYS A 440 16.26 7.62 18.40
C LYS A 440 16.56 9.00 17.76
N LEU A 441 16.18 9.18 16.49
CA LEU A 441 16.38 10.41 15.72
C LEU A 441 15.18 11.35 15.78
N GLU A 442 14.01 10.87 16.24
CA GLU A 442 12.74 11.58 16.23
C GLU A 442 12.84 12.92 16.98
N LYS A 443 13.43 12.89 18.18
CA LYS A 443 13.63 14.07 19.01
C LYS A 443 14.64 15.04 18.39
N ILE A 444 15.74 14.51 17.85
CA ILE A 444 16.78 15.28 17.15
C ILE A 444 16.20 16.03 15.95
N MET A 445 15.44 15.33 15.11
CA MET A 445 14.78 15.88 13.94
C MET A 445 13.78 16.97 14.32
N LEU A 446 12.90 16.71 15.31
CA LEU A 446 11.91 17.67 15.77
C LEU A 446 12.56 18.98 16.23
N TYR A 447 13.50 18.92 17.16
CA TYR A 447 14.08 20.13 17.73
C TYR A 447 14.99 20.86 16.75
N LYS A 448 15.73 20.16 15.89
CA LYS A 448 16.53 20.83 14.86
C LYS A 448 15.66 21.51 13.80
N ALA A 449 14.55 20.87 13.41
CA ALA A 449 13.57 21.49 12.52
C ALA A 449 12.94 22.75 13.14
N ILE A 450 12.54 22.68 14.43
CA ILE A 450 12.00 23.83 15.17
C ILE A 450 13.04 24.97 15.23
N GLU A 451 14.31 24.67 15.50
CA GLU A 451 15.40 25.66 15.50
C GLU A 451 15.52 26.37 14.15
N LEU A 452 15.61 25.62 13.05
CA LEU A 452 15.74 26.16 11.70
C LEU A 452 14.50 26.97 11.29
N LEU A 453 13.30 26.51 11.65
CA LEU A 453 12.04 27.23 11.38
C LEU A 453 11.90 28.50 12.22
N HIS A 454 12.37 28.50 13.46
CA HIS A 454 12.44 29.71 14.28
C HIS A 454 13.36 30.76 13.66
N LEU A 455 14.52 30.35 13.14
CA LEU A 455 15.43 31.23 12.41
C LEU A 455 14.79 31.77 11.13
N HIS A 456 14.10 30.91 10.38
CA HIS A 456 13.42 31.28 9.13
C HIS A 456 12.30 32.31 9.35
N PHE A 457 11.46 32.11 10.37
CA PHE A 457 10.30 32.98 10.63
C PHE A 457 10.54 34.09 11.66
N ASN A 458 11.69 34.09 12.34
CA ASN A 458 11.99 34.94 13.50
C ASN A 458 10.88 34.88 14.57
N THR A 459 10.72 33.70 15.17
CA THR A 459 9.70 33.37 16.19
C THR A 459 10.38 32.78 17.44
N LYS A 460 9.64 32.65 18.55
CA LYS A 460 10.21 32.19 19.84
C LYS A 460 9.48 31.02 20.50
N GLU A 461 8.19 30.87 20.22
CA GLU A 461 7.35 29.80 20.76
C GLU A 461 6.86 28.92 19.61
N CYS A 462 6.78 27.61 19.87
CA CYS A 462 6.38 26.62 18.88
C CYS A 462 5.11 25.89 19.35
N ILE A 463 4.08 25.92 18.50
CA ILE A 463 2.83 25.20 18.67
C ILE A 463 2.75 24.12 17.61
N LEU A 464 2.67 22.85 18.06
CA LEU A 464 2.51 21.69 17.19
C LEU A 464 1.07 21.21 17.23
N TYR A 465 0.36 21.31 16.11
CA TYR A 465 -0.99 20.75 15.98
C TYR A 465 -0.96 19.26 15.72
N PHE A 466 -1.92 18.55 16.31
CA PHE A 466 -2.13 17.14 16.06
C PHE A 466 -3.60 16.75 16.20
N GLN A 467 -3.97 15.61 15.63
CA GLN A 467 -5.29 15.00 15.81
C GLN A 467 -5.14 13.54 16.26
N LYS A 468 -6.07 13.02 17.05
CA LYS A 468 -6.07 11.59 17.41
C LYS A 468 -6.70 10.79 16.27
N GLY A 469 -5.97 9.83 15.73
CA GLY A 469 -6.46 8.92 14.70
C GLY A 469 -6.09 7.47 15.03
N GLU A 470 -6.70 6.52 14.31
CA GLU A 470 -6.52 5.09 14.58
C GLU A 470 -5.07 4.60 14.39
N ARG A 471 -4.27 5.30 13.59
CA ARG A 471 -2.93 4.86 13.17
C ARG A 471 -1.78 5.71 13.70
N ASN A 472 -2.04 6.82 14.38
CA ASN A 472 -0.98 7.74 14.79
C ASN A 472 -0.52 7.55 16.24
N MET A 473 -0.79 6.39 16.84
CA MET A 473 -0.37 6.08 18.20
C MET A 473 1.14 6.27 18.43
N PRO A 474 2.04 5.84 17.52
CA PRO A 474 3.48 6.06 17.71
C PRO A 474 3.87 7.55 17.78
N PHE A 475 3.19 8.41 17.01
CA PHE A 475 3.39 9.86 17.14
C PHE A 475 2.89 10.39 18.49
N LEU A 476 1.71 9.93 18.95
CA LEU A 476 1.15 10.36 20.23
C LEU A 476 2.03 9.94 21.41
N GLU A 477 2.51 8.70 21.42
CA GLU A 477 3.46 8.20 22.44
C GLU A 477 4.76 9.02 22.43
N PHE A 478 5.30 9.31 21.24
CA PHE A 478 6.44 10.21 21.11
C PHE A 478 6.14 11.60 21.68
N LEU A 479 5.00 12.21 21.32
CA LEU A 479 4.59 13.52 21.81
C LEU A 479 4.47 13.54 23.33
N TYR A 480 3.87 12.51 23.93
CA TYR A 480 3.77 12.35 25.39
C TYR A 480 5.12 12.15 26.09
N SER A 481 6.14 11.68 25.37
CA SER A 481 7.50 11.55 25.89
C SER A 481 8.29 12.88 25.89
N LEU A 482 7.81 13.90 25.19
CA LEU A 482 8.48 15.20 25.08
C LEU A 482 8.19 16.10 26.28
N ASN A 483 9.09 17.05 26.51
CA ASN A 483 8.82 18.16 27.40
C ASN A 483 7.88 19.18 26.73
N ALA A 484 6.57 18.91 26.79
CA ALA A 484 5.55 19.73 26.13
C ALA A 484 4.29 19.90 26.99
N ASN A 485 3.61 21.04 26.85
CA ASN A 485 2.28 21.24 27.44
C ASN A 485 1.22 20.82 26.42
N ILE A 486 0.66 19.62 26.61
CA ILE A 486 -0.23 18.98 25.66
C ILE A 486 -1.69 19.33 25.99
N LYS A 487 -2.40 19.82 24.98
CA LYS A 487 -3.85 20.09 24.98
C LYS A 487 -4.56 19.09 24.07
N GLU A 488 -5.85 19.26 23.88
CA GLU A 488 -6.70 18.31 23.15
C GLU A 488 -6.25 18.10 21.69
N ASN A 489 -5.84 19.18 21.01
CA ASN A 489 -5.50 19.20 19.59
C ASN A 489 -4.18 19.91 19.24
N PHE A 490 -3.40 20.34 20.25
CA PHE A 490 -2.08 20.92 20.04
C PHE A 490 -1.18 20.74 21.25
N ALA A 491 0.13 20.91 21.05
CA ALA A 491 1.13 20.91 22.10
C ALA A 491 2.02 22.15 21.99
N LEU A 492 2.27 22.82 23.12
CA LEU A 492 3.33 23.82 23.21
C LEU A 492 4.65 23.09 23.46
N ILE A 493 5.55 23.12 22.49
CA ILE A 493 6.85 22.46 22.59
C ILE A 493 7.81 23.38 23.34
N GLN A 494 8.32 22.93 24.48
CA GLN A 494 9.29 23.70 25.25
C GLN A 494 10.68 23.54 24.64
N LYS A 495 11.53 24.56 24.79
CA LYS A 495 12.93 24.46 24.37
C LYS A 495 13.64 23.37 25.17
N GLU A 496 14.41 22.57 24.46
CA GLU A 496 15.22 21.51 25.05
C GLU A 496 16.58 21.48 24.38
N MET A 497 17.64 21.25 25.17
CA MET A 497 18.98 21.06 24.62
C MET A 497 19.12 19.64 24.11
N ILE A 498 19.40 19.49 22.81
CA ILE A 498 19.60 18.19 22.19
C ILE A 498 21.08 17.99 21.89
N ASN A 499 21.58 16.79 22.21
CA ASN A 499 22.93 16.39 21.83
C ASN A 499 22.92 15.80 20.41
N TYR A 500 23.80 16.33 19.56
CA TYR A 500 23.99 15.90 18.18
C TYR A 500 25.31 15.11 17.98
N GLU A 501 26.01 14.74 19.05
CA GLU A 501 27.26 13.98 19.00
C GLU A 501 27.14 12.70 18.15
N GLY A 502 28.11 12.52 17.25
CA GLY A 502 28.16 11.39 16.33
C GLY A 502 27.33 11.54 15.06
N LEU A 503 26.53 12.60 14.92
CA LEU A 503 25.77 12.91 13.70
C LEU A 503 26.50 13.94 12.84
N ILE A 504 26.36 13.77 11.52
CA ILE A 504 26.69 14.80 10.54
C ILE A 504 25.40 15.56 10.24
N ILE A 505 25.37 16.87 10.48
CA ILE A 505 24.21 17.72 10.19
C ILE A 505 24.59 18.72 9.11
N GLU A 506 23.81 18.72 8.03
CA GLU A 506 23.89 19.68 6.93
C GLU A 506 22.54 20.43 6.88
N SER A 507 22.54 21.76 6.88
CA SER A 507 21.32 22.58 6.94
C SER A 507 21.41 23.82 6.09
#